data_AF-A0A3E2DMB0-F1
#
_entry.id   AF-A0A3E2DMB0-F1
#
_cell.length_a   1.000
_cell.length_b   1.000
_cell.length_c   1.000
_cell.angle_alpha   90.00
_cell.angle_beta   90.00
_cell.angle_gamma   90.00
#
_symmetry.space_group_name_H-M   'P 1'
#
loop_
_entity.id
_entity.type
_entity.pdbx_description
1 polymer ?
#
loop_
_entity_poly.entity_id
_entity_poly.type
_entity_poly.pdbx_seq_one_letter_code
_entity_poly.pdbx_strand_id
1 'polypeptide(L)'
;MAQPPLPDDADLDWTWGQKTYEWWAAWGRDPRTARCTEADWNFLLEAAILHARVWSDGDYAQIPNLRAHELSFMRRLDKYSTAQGATPAVTPSDSAAVAMMDKYRKRKKGA
;
A
#
# COMPACT_ATOMS: atom_id res chain seq x y z
N MET A 1 -4.49 4.49 -8.26
CA MET A 1 -5.92 4.67 -8.58
C MET A 1 -6.53 5.55 -7.50
N ALA A 2 -7.52 6.39 -7.79
CA ALA A 2 -8.21 7.16 -6.75
C ALA A 2 -8.98 6.21 -5.81
N GLN A 3 -9.15 6.59 -4.54
CA GLN A 3 -9.96 5.82 -3.60
C GLN A 3 -11.42 5.77 -4.10
N PRO A 4 -12.03 4.59 -4.23
CA PRO A 4 -13.45 4.50 -4.59
C PRO A 4 -14.33 4.99 -3.43
N PRO A 5 -15.56 5.46 -3.70
CA PRO A 5 -16.54 5.69 -2.63
C PRO A 5 -16.84 4.36 -1.90
N LEU A 6 -17.36 4.45 -0.67
CA LEU A 6 -17.95 3.27 -0.04
C LEU A 6 -19.15 2.81 -0.88
N PRO A 7 -19.37 1.50 -1.04
CA PRO A 7 -20.50 0.98 -1.80
C PRO A 7 -21.81 1.44 -1.16
N ASP A 8 -22.65 2.13 -1.92
CA ASP A 8 -23.98 2.60 -1.51
C ASP A 8 -25.10 1.88 -2.28
N ASP A 9 -24.79 0.68 -2.79
CA ASP A 9 -25.73 -0.14 -3.56
C ASP A 9 -27.03 -0.36 -2.77
N ALA A 10 -28.15 -0.13 -3.45
CA ALA A 10 -29.49 -0.29 -2.87
C ALA A 10 -29.79 -1.74 -2.42
N ASP A 11 -28.98 -2.71 -2.86
CA ASP A 11 -29.06 -4.12 -2.49
C ASP A 11 -28.30 -4.46 -1.19
N LEU A 12 -27.58 -3.48 -0.60
CA LEU A 12 -27.00 -3.63 0.72
C LEU A 12 -28.09 -3.37 1.78
N ASP A 13 -28.44 -4.38 2.57
CA ASP A 13 -29.43 -4.31 3.67
C ASP A 13 -29.01 -3.37 4.84
N TRP A 14 -27.93 -2.60 4.69
CA TRP A 14 -27.36 -1.79 5.75
C TRP A 14 -26.75 -0.49 5.24
N THR A 15 -26.78 0.53 6.10
CA THR A 15 -26.25 1.86 5.82
C THR A 15 -24.94 2.10 6.54
N TRP A 16 -23.96 2.67 5.86
CA TRP A 16 -22.71 3.10 6.48
C TRP A 16 -22.94 4.23 7.49
N GLY A 17 -22.43 4.05 8.71
CA GLY A 17 -22.41 5.12 9.71
C GLY A 17 -21.45 6.25 9.35
N GLN A 18 -21.76 7.48 9.77
CA GLN A 18 -20.93 8.68 9.56
C GLN A 18 -19.45 8.47 9.96
N LYS A 19 -19.21 7.77 11.06
CA LYS A 19 -17.85 7.46 11.53
C LYS A 19 -17.06 6.62 10.52
N THR A 20 -17.72 5.71 9.81
CA THR A 20 -17.06 4.87 8.79
C THR A 20 -16.74 5.68 7.53
N TYR A 21 -17.60 6.61 7.12
CA TYR A 21 -17.27 7.56 6.05
C TYR A 21 -16.05 8.42 6.38
N GLU A 22 -16.00 8.98 7.59
CA GLU A 22 -14.87 9.79 8.05
C GLU A 22 -13.55 9.00 8.09
N TRP A 23 -13.63 7.77 8.62
CA TRP A 23 -12.49 6.84 8.67
C TRP A 23 -12.03 6.44 7.25
N TRP A 24 -12.95 6.11 6.35
CA TRP A 24 -12.64 5.77 4.96
C TRP A 24 -11.93 6.94 4.26
N ALA A 25 -12.47 8.14 4.39
CA ALA A 25 -11.88 9.35 3.81
C ALA A 25 -10.51 9.71 4.42
N ALA A 26 -10.22 9.31 5.66
CA ALA A 26 -8.90 9.49 6.25
C ALA A 26 -7.84 8.66 5.53
N TRP A 27 -8.14 7.41 5.16
CA TRP A 27 -7.22 6.57 4.39
C TRP A 27 -6.91 7.15 3.01
N GLY A 28 -7.92 7.65 2.27
CA GLY A 28 -7.69 8.28 0.97
C GLY A 28 -6.86 9.57 1.01
N ARG A 29 -6.74 10.21 2.18
CA ARG A 29 -5.89 11.39 2.38
C ARG A 29 -4.43 11.03 2.68
N ASP A 30 -4.12 9.77 2.99
CA ASP A 30 -2.75 9.33 3.22
C ASP A 30 -1.97 9.30 1.88
N PRO A 31 -0.88 10.06 1.74
CA PRO A 31 -0.10 10.12 0.48
C PRO A 31 0.41 8.76 0.00
N ARG A 32 0.61 7.80 0.91
CA ARG A 32 1.09 6.45 0.56
C ARG A 32 0.07 5.66 -0.26
N THR A 33 -1.20 6.05 -0.24
CA THR A 33 -2.27 5.39 -1.01
C THR A 33 -2.30 5.77 -2.49
N ALA A 34 -1.45 6.70 -2.95
CA ALA A 34 -1.39 7.13 -4.35
C ALA A 34 -1.20 5.96 -5.34
N ARG A 35 -0.53 4.88 -4.91
CA ARG A 35 -0.26 3.68 -5.72
C ARG A 35 -1.22 2.51 -5.46
N CYS A 36 -2.21 2.68 -4.58
CA CYS A 36 -3.20 1.64 -4.32
C CYS A 36 -3.90 1.24 -5.62
N THR A 37 -4.04 -0.07 -5.77
CA THR A 37 -4.81 -0.73 -6.82
C THR A 37 -6.23 -1.01 -6.33
N GLU A 38 -7.10 -1.43 -7.24
CA GLU A 38 -8.44 -1.91 -6.89
C GLU A 38 -8.38 -3.03 -5.83
N ALA A 39 -7.43 -3.96 -5.95
CA ALA A 39 -7.25 -5.03 -4.98
C ALA A 39 -6.87 -4.53 -3.57
N ASP A 40 -6.13 -3.42 -3.47
CA ASP A 40 -5.80 -2.80 -2.19
C ASP A 40 -7.02 -2.11 -1.57
N TRP A 41 -7.84 -1.46 -2.40
CA TRP A 41 -9.09 -0.84 -1.95
C TRP A 41 -10.13 -1.88 -1.53
N ASN A 42 -10.27 -2.99 -2.27
CA ASN A 42 -11.14 -4.10 -1.88
C ASN A 42 -10.67 -4.73 -0.56
N PHE A 43 -9.36 -4.84 -0.33
CA PHE A 43 -8.83 -5.28 0.96
C PHE A 43 -9.18 -4.31 2.10
N LEU A 44 -9.09 -2.99 1.87
CA LEU A 44 -9.47 -2.01 2.88
C LEU A 44 -11.00 -1.98 3.11
N LEU A 45 -11.80 -2.31 2.09
CA LEU A 45 -13.26 -2.38 2.22
C LEU A 45 -13.69 -3.44 3.25
N GLU A 46 -13.00 -4.58 3.35
CA GLU A 46 -13.23 -5.56 4.41
C GLU A 46 -13.02 -4.94 5.81
N ALA A 47 -12.00 -4.10 5.96
CA ALA A 47 -11.77 -3.34 7.19
C ALA A 47 -12.86 -2.29 7.45
N ALA A 48 -13.43 -1.67 6.40
CA ALA A 48 -14.56 -0.77 6.53
C ALA A 48 -15.79 -1.49 7.11
N ILE A 49 -16.04 -2.73 6.67
CA ILE A 49 -17.12 -3.57 7.20
C ILE A 49 -16.93 -3.82 8.70
N LEU A 50 -15.70 -4.19 9.11
CA LEU A 50 -15.36 -4.36 10.53
C LEU A 50 -15.49 -3.07 11.33
N HIS A 51 -15.07 -1.94 10.76
CA HIS A 51 -15.18 -0.63 11.40
C HIS A 51 -16.64 -0.25 11.66
N ALA A 52 -17.52 -0.49 10.69
CA ALA A 52 -18.95 -0.26 10.85
C ALA A 52 -19.57 -1.18 11.92
N ARG A 53 -19.20 -2.47 11.97
CA ARG A 53 -19.64 -3.38 13.06
C ARG A 53 -19.21 -2.89 14.44
N VAL A 54 -17.97 -2.41 14.57
CA VAL A 54 -17.44 -1.92 15.86
C VAL A 54 -18.18 -0.65 16.30
N TRP A 55 -18.39 0.32 15.41
CA TRP A 55 -18.83 1.66 15.81
C TRP A 55 -20.30 1.99 15.55
N SER A 56 -20.95 1.29 14.62
CA SER A 56 -22.38 1.44 14.35
C SER A 56 -23.18 0.39 15.13
N ASP A 57 -22.72 -0.87 15.11
CA ASP A 57 -23.45 -1.98 15.74
C ASP A 57 -22.99 -2.25 17.19
N GLY A 58 -21.84 -1.69 17.60
CA GLY A 58 -21.28 -1.87 18.95
C GLY A 58 -20.62 -3.24 19.19
N ASP A 59 -20.30 -4.00 18.14
CA ASP A 59 -19.59 -5.28 18.24
C ASP A 59 -18.09 -5.08 18.51
N TYR A 60 -17.77 -4.69 19.74
CA TYR A 60 -16.39 -4.42 20.16
C TYR A 60 -15.49 -5.67 20.17
N ALA A 61 -16.06 -6.87 20.05
CA ALA A 61 -15.27 -8.10 19.91
C ALA A 61 -14.47 -8.13 18.59
N GLN A 62 -14.86 -7.32 17.59
CA GLN A 62 -14.16 -7.20 16.31
C GLN A 62 -12.96 -6.24 16.33
N ILE A 63 -12.72 -5.50 17.41
CA ILE A 63 -11.59 -4.56 17.49
C ILE A 63 -10.24 -5.22 17.14
N PRO A 64 -9.90 -6.44 17.62
CA PRO A 64 -8.67 -7.10 17.22
C PRO A 64 -8.59 -7.39 15.71
N ASN A 65 -9.71 -7.80 15.10
CA ASN A 65 -9.79 -8.10 13.67
C ASN A 65 -9.65 -6.84 12.82
N LEU A 66 -10.30 -5.74 13.23
CA LEU A 66 -10.18 -4.43 12.59
C LEU A 66 -8.72 -3.97 12.60
N ARG A 67 -8.08 -3.99 13.78
CA ARG A 67 -6.66 -3.60 13.93
C ARG A 67 -5.73 -4.47 13.10
N ALA A 68 -6.01 -5.77 12.97
CA ALA A 68 -5.22 -6.67 12.14
C ALA A 68 -5.31 -6.32 10.65
N HIS A 69 -6.49 -5.92 10.16
CA HIS A 69 -6.67 -5.48 8.78
C HIS A 69 -6.00 -4.12 8.54
N GLU A 70 -6.17 -3.15 9.44
CA GLU A 70 -5.50 -1.84 9.35
C GLU A 70 -3.98 -1.99 9.30
N LEU A 71 -3.40 -2.80 10.20
CA LEU A 71 -1.97 -3.07 10.21
C LEU A 71 -1.51 -3.76 8.92
N SER A 72 -2.28 -4.71 8.42
CA SER A 72 -1.97 -5.39 7.16
C SER A 72 -2.02 -4.43 5.97
N PHE A 73 -2.97 -3.50 5.95
CA PHE A 73 -3.05 -2.47 4.93
C PHE A 73 -1.86 -1.51 5.01
N MET A 74 -1.48 -1.04 6.21
CA MET A 74 -0.27 -0.22 6.41
C MET A 74 0.98 -0.91 5.88
N ARG A 75 1.14 -2.22 6.14
CA ARG A 75 2.27 -2.99 5.61
C ARG A 75 2.25 -3.09 4.08
N ARG A 76 1.08 -3.06 3.42
CA ARG A 76 0.99 -2.94 1.95
C ARG A 76 1.45 -1.56 1.49
N LEU A 77 1.01 -0.50 2.16
CA LEU A 77 1.42 0.88 1.86
C LEU A 77 2.94 1.08 1.97
N ASP A 78 3.56 0.51 3.00
CA ASP A 78 5.01 0.62 3.20
C ASP A 78 5.82 -0.06 2.08
N LYS A 79 5.30 -1.13 1.46
CA LYS A 79 5.91 -1.75 0.27
C LYS A 79 5.91 -0.78 -0.91
N TYR A 80 4.82 -0.02 -1.12
CA TYR A 80 4.75 0.97 -2.19
C TYR A 80 5.67 2.17 -1.96
N SER A 81 5.81 2.60 -0.70
CA SER A 81 6.75 3.65 -0.29
C SER A 81 8.21 3.23 -0.52
N THR A 82 8.57 2.00 -0.17
CA THR A 82 9.93 1.49 -0.37
C THR A 82 10.27 1.33 -1.86
N ALA A 83 9.29 0.90 -2.67
CA ALA A 83 9.43 0.85 -4.13
C ALA A 83 9.52 2.24 -4.80
N GLN A 84 9.09 3.31 -4.13
CA GLN A 84 9.23 4.71 -4.61
C GLN A 84 10.64 5.29 -4.38
N GLY A 85 11.35 4.83 -3.35
CA GLY A 85 12.74 5.23 -3.08
C GLY A 85 13.78 4.56 -3.98
N ALA A 86 13.39 3.55 -4.75
CA ALA A 86 14.24 2.93 -5.76
C ALA A 86 14.23 3.76 -7.05
N THR A 87 14.75 4.99 -7.01
CA THR A 87 15.41 5.54 -8.20
C THR A 87 16.49 4.53 -8.62
N PRO A 88 16.56 4.07 -9.88
CA PRO A 88 17.81 3.51 -10.35
C PRO A 88 18.78 4.66 -10.22
N ALA A 89 19.72 4.58 -9.29
CA ALA A 89 20.84 5.49 -9.25
C ALA A 89 21.51 5.37 -10.63
N VAL A 90 21.25 6.34 -11.51
CA VAL A 90 22.17 6.63 -12.60
C VAL A 90 23.40 7.15 -11.89
N THR A 91 24.28 6.24 -11.49
CA THR A 91 25.62 6.59 -11.03
C THR A 91 26.36 7.07 -12.27
N PRO A 92 26.71 8.36 -12.39
CA PRO A 92 27.64 8.77 -13.42
C PRO A 92 29.00 8.17 -13.04
N SER A 93 29.52 7.30 -13.91
CA SER A 93 30.94 6.96 -14.03
C SER A 93 31.65 6.46 -12.76
N ASP A 94 31.45 5.18 -12.43
CA ASP A 94 32.53 4.22 -12.15
C ASP A 94 31.90 2.83 -11.94
N SER A 95 31.26 2.31 -12.99
CA SER A 95 30.68 0.97 -12.91
C SER A 95 31.81 -0.04 -12.73
N ALA A 96 31.73 -0.83 -11.65
CA ALA A 96 32.60 -1.97 -11.37
C ALA A 96 32.74 -2.93 -12.57
N ALA A 97 31.75 -2.95 -13.46
CA ALA A 97 31.78 -3.64 -14.75
C ALA A 97 32.89 -3.15 -15.69
N VAL A 98 33.14 -1.84 -15.80
CA VAL A 98 34.21 -1.26 -16.64
C VAL A 98 35.58 -1.56 -16.04
N ALA A 99 35.72 -1.44 -14.71
CA ALA A 99 36.93 -1.84 -14.00
C ALA A 99 37.24 -3.34 -14.13
N MET A 100 36.21 -4.20 -14.13
CA MET A 100 36.36 -5.63 -14.41
C MET A 100 36.81 -5.89 -15.85
N MET A 101 36.23 -5.20 -16.84
CA MET A 101 36.61 -5.38 -18.25
C MET A 101 38.05 -4.94 -18.53
N ASP A 102 38.53 -3.87 -17.88
CA ASP A 102 39.93 -3.44 -18.03
C ASP A 102 40.93 -4.42 -17.40
N LYS A 103 40.55 -5.06 -16.29
CA LYS A 103 41.36 -6.12 -15.65
C LYS A 103 41.50 -7.36 -16.56
N TYR A 104 40.43 -7.72 -17.28
CA TYR A 104 40.46 -8.80 -18.27
C TYR A 104 41.28 -8.44 -19.52
N ARG A 105 41.20 -7.19 -20.00
CA ARG A 105 41.99 -6.70 -21.13
C ARG A 105 43.49 -6.68 -20.82
N LYS A 106 43.87 -6.33 -19.60
CA LYS A 106 45.27 -6.27 -19.15
C LYS A 106 45.90 -7.66 -18.94
N ARG A 107 45.12 -8.66 -18.50
CA ARG A 107 45.57 -10.07 -18.43
C ARG A 107 45.84 -10.69 -19.79
N LYS A 108 45.05 -10.36 -20.82
CA LYS A 108 45.18 -10.97 -22.15
C LYS A 108 46.35 -10.43 -22.99
N LYS A 109 46.92 -9.28 -22.61
CA LYS A 109 48.13 -8.70 -23.25
C LYS A 109 49.45 -9.09 -22.55
N GLY A 110 49.39 -9.87 -21.48
CA GLY A 110 50.56 -10.32 -20.71
C GLY A 110 50.80 -11.83 -20.76
N ALA A 111 50.27 -12.52 -21.77
CA ALA A 111 50.53 -13.92 -22.08
C ALA A 111 51.06 -14.02 -23.51
#